data_AF-A8TWT1-F1
#
_entry.id   AF-A8TWT1-F1
#
_cell.length_a   1.000
_cell.length_b   1.000
_cell.length_c   1.000
_cell.angle_alpha   90.00
_cell.angle_beta   90.00
_cell.angle_gamma   90.00
#
_symmetry.space_group_name_H-M   'P 1'
#
loop_
_entity.id
_entity.type
_entity.pdbx_description
1 polymer ?
#
loop_
_entity_poly.entity_id
_entity_poly.type
_entity_poly.pdbx_seq_one_letter_code
_entity_poly.pdbx_strand_id
1 'polypeptide(L)' 'MRTGISFTVSTADRARLEAIVADRNSPQKHVWRCRIVLLTAAGLGTNAIMREAGVAKTAVWRWQERFGVSNPRRRATP' A
#
# COMPACT_ATOMS: atom_id res chain seq x y z
N MET A 1 -15.69 -5.67 0.20
CA MET A 1 -14.42 -4.95 -0.06
C MET A 1 -14.79 -3.66 -0.80
N ARG A 2 -14.28 -2.49 -0.40
CA ARG A 2 -14.49 -1.26 -1.20
C ARG A 2 -13.58 -1.40 -2.43
N THR A 3 -14.17 -1.27 -3.60
CA THR A 3 -13.74 -1.79 -4.90
C THR A 3 -12.30 -1.42 -5.26
N GLY A 4 -11.49 -2.43 -5.61
CA GLY A 4 -10.59 -2.33 -6.76
C GLY A 4 -9.34 -1.44 -6.70
N ILE A 5 -8.81 -1.08 -5.54
CA ILE A 5 -7.48 -0.41 -5.51
C ILE A 5 -6.40 -1.48 -5.62
N SER A 6 -6.07 -1.82 -6.86
CA SER A 6 -4.88 -2.58 -7.22
C SER A 6 -4.00 -1.70 -8.11
N PHE A 7 -2.71 -1.67 -7.83
CA PHE A 7 -1.74 -0.98 -8.66
C PHE A 7 -0.45 -1.79 -8.68
N THR A 8 0.25 -1.74 -9.80
CA THR A 8 1.54 -2.40 -9.96
C THR A 8 2.64 -1.43 -9.52
N VAL A 9 3.57 -1.92 -8.71
CA VAL A 9 4.77 -1.18 -8.33
C VAL A 9 5.94 -1.74 -9.15
N SER A 10 6.73 -0.87 -9.75
CA SER A 10 7.96 -1.26 -10.45
C SER A 10 8.91 -1.99 -9.49
N THR A 11 9.71 -2.94 -9.99
CA THR A 11 10.73 -3.62 -9.18
C THR A 11 11.68 -2.64 -8.50
N ALA A 12 12.02 -1.52 -9.16
CA ALA A 12 12.89 -0.50 -8.58
C ALA A 12 12.24 0.24 -7.41
N ASP A 13 10.96 0.59 -7.53
CA ASP A 13 10.22 1.24 -6.44
C ASP A 13 9.94 0.28 -5.30
N ARG A 14 9.68 -1.00 -5.63
CA ARG A 14 9.55 -2.06 -4.63
C ARG A 14 10.82 -2.18 -3.78
N ALA A 15 11.99 -2.23 -4.40
CA ALA A 15 13.27 -2.31 -3.70
C ALA A 15 13.50 -1.11 -2.77
N ARG A 16 13.14 0.11 -3.22
CA ARG A 16 13.22 1.32 -2.37
C ARG A 16 12.27 1.25 -1.17
N LEU A 17 11.04 0.80 -1.37
CA LEU A 17 10.06 0.67 -0.29
C LEU A 17 10.48 -0.40 0.72
N GLU A 18 11.01 -1.54 0.24
CA GLU A 18 11.54 -2.60 1.09
C GLU A 18 12.75 -2.12 1.90
N ALA A 19 13.64 -1.31 1.32
CA ALA A 19 14.76 -0.70 2.04
C ALA A 19 14.28 0.21 3.19
N ILE A 20 13.23 1.01 2.98
CA ILE A 20 12.64 1.86 4.05
C ILE A 20 12.00 1.00 5.14
N VAL A 21 11.40 -0.15 4.79
CA VAL A 21 10.81 -1.06 5.77
C VAL A 21 11.89 -1.80 6.57
N ALA A 22 13.03 -2.11 5.95
CA ALA A 22 14.17 -2.77 6.59
C ALA A 22 15.04 -1.82 7.44
N ASP A 23 15.03 -0.53 7.11
CA ASP A 23 15.76 0.49 7.87
C ASP A 23 15.11 0.74 9.24
N ARG A 24 15.78 0.26 10.29
CA ARG A 24 15.37 0.43 11.69
C ARG A 24 15.38 1.87 12.18
N ASN A 25 16.06 2.79 11.47
CA ASN A 25 16.07 4.21 11.81
C ASN A 25 14.89 4.96 11.19
N SER A 26 14.19 4.34 10.23
CA SER A 26 13.05 4.96 9.58
C SER A 26 11.90 5.14 10.57
N PRO A 27 11.30 6.33 10.67
CA PRO A 27 10.22 6.55 11.61
C PRO A 27 9.06 5.58 11.32
N GLN A 28 8.42 5.05 12.37
CA GLN A 28 7.35 4.05 12.26
C GLN A 28 6.25 4.47 11.28
N LYS A 29 5.99 5.80 11.16
CA LYS A 29 5.07 6.36 10.16
C LYS A 29 5.42 6.06 8.71
N HIS A 30 6.70 6.03 8.35
CA HIS A 30 7.15 5.70 6.99
C HIS A 30 7.10 4.20 6.75
N VAL A 31 7.46 3.40 7.75
CA VAL A 31 7.44 1.93 7.67
C VAL A 31 6.03 1.43 7.36
N TRP A 32 5.00 1.84 8.12
CA TRP A 32 3.65 1.34 7.87
C TRP A 32 3.05 1.83 6.55
N ARG A 33 3.47 3.01 6.06
CA ARG A 33 3.07 3.51 4.72
C ARG A 33 3.63 2.64 3.61
N CYS A 34 4.91 2.32 3.68
CA CYS A 34 5.57 1.47 2.69
C CYS A 34 4.98 0.05 2.71
N ARG A 35 4.70 -0.50 3.91
CA ARG A 35 4.01 -1.79 4.04
C ARG A 35 2.63 -1.81 3.39
N ILE A 36 1.79 -0.78 3.59
CA ILE A 36 0.48 -0.71 2.93
C ILE A 36 0.62 -0.80 1.40
N VAL A 37 1.58 -0.06 0.83
CA VAL A 37 1.82 -0.01 -0.62
C VAL A 37 2.27 -1.37 -1.14
N LEU A 38 3.26 -2.00 -0.49
CA LEU A 38 3.79 -3.30 -0.86
C LEU A 38 2.71 -4.40 -0.80
N LEU A 39 1.94 -4.43 0.29
CA LEU A 39 0.91 -5.45 0.50
C LEU A 39 -0.30 -5.25 -0.43
N THR A 40 -0.66 -4.00 -0.73
CA THR A 40 -1.70 -3.70 -1.73
C THR A 40 -1.26 -4.11 -3.12
N ALA A 41 0.01 -3.84 -3.49
CA ALA A 41 0.57 -4.25 -4.78
C ALA A 41 0.70 -5.77 -4.92
N ALA A 42 0.91 -6.48 -3.80
CA ALA A 42 0.87 -7.93 -3.73
C ALA A 42 -0.56 -8.52 -3.74
N GLY A 43 -1.60 -7.69 -3.81
CA GLY A 43 -3.00 -8.12 -3.91
C GLY A 43 -3.60 -8.59 -2.58
N LEU A 44 -2.99 -8.27 -1.43
CA LEU A 44 -3.54 -8.66 -0.13
C LEU A 44 -4.81 -7.87 0.20
N GLY A 45 -5.77 -8.56 0.82
CA GLY A 45 -6.99 -7.93 1.33
C GLY A 45 -6.71 -7.00 2.52
N THR A 46 -7.58 -6.01 2.73
CA THR A 46 -7.44 -4.99 3.79
C THR A 46 -7.17 -5.58 5.19
N ASN A 47 -7.77 -6.71 5.54
CA ASN A 47 -7.57 -7.34 6.85
C ASN A 47 -6.14 -7.86 7.03
N ALA A 48 -5.56 -8.47 5.99
CA ALA A 48 -4.16 -8.89 6.02
C ALA A 48 -3.23 -7.67 6.09
N ILE A 49 -3.53 -6.61 5.34
CA ILE A 49 -2.77 -5.35 5.41
C ILE A 49 -2.79 -4.76 6.82
N MET A 50 -3.95 -4.73 7.49
CA MET A 50 -4.07 -4.23 8.86
C MET A 50 -3.20 -5.05 9.83
N ARG A 51 -3.22 -6.38 9.71
CA ARG A 51 -2.44 -7.29 10.56
C ARG A 51 -0.93 -7.10 10.36
N GLU A 52 -0.48 -7.05 9.12
CA GLU A 52 0.96 -6.99 8.79
C GLU A 52 1.55 -5.57 8.96
N ALA A 53 0.79 -4.52 8.66
CA ALA A 53 1.22 -3.14 8.85
C ALA A 53 0.98 -2.62 10.27
N GLY A 54 0.17 -3.29 11.08
CA GLY A 54 -0.14 -2.90 12.47
C GLY A 54 -0.94 -1.60 12.58
N VAL A 55 -1.77 -1.30 11.59
CA VAL A 55 -2.51 -0.02 11.51
C VAL A 55 -4.01 -0.23 11.36
N ALA A 56 -4.77 0.77 11.76
CA ALA A 56 -6.22 0.78 11.59
C ALA A 56 -6.62 0.83 10.11
N LYS A 57 -7.81 0.27 9.83
CA LYS A 57 -8.45 0.25 8.51
C LYS A 57 -8.52 1.63 7.84
N THR A 58 -8.78 2.68 8.61
CA THR A 58 -8.85 4.07 8.14
C THR A 58 -7.51 4.58 7.60
N ALA A 59 -6.39 4.17 8.21
CA ALA A 59 -5.05 4.51 7.75
C ALA A 59 -4.72 3.79 6.43
N VAL A 60 -5.08 2.50 6.32
CA VAL A 60 -4.95 1.73 5.07
C VAL A 60 -5.68 2.43 3.93
N TRP A 61 -6.96 2.78 4.14
CA TRP A 61 -7.79 3.40 3.11
C TRP A 61 -7.27 4.76 2.67
N ARG A 62 -6.87 5.63 3.59
CA ARG A 62 -6.30 6.95 3.24
C ARG A 62 -5.06 6.83 2.35
N TRP A 63 -4.23 5.82 2.59
CA TRP A 63 -3.01 5.62 1.79
C TRP A 63 -3.28 4.93 0.45
N GLN A 64 -4.22 3.98 0.42
CA GLN A 64 -4.69 3.38 -0.82
C GLN A 64 -5.35 4.42 -1.73
N GLU A 65 -6.15 5.35 -1.20
CA GLU A 65 -6.74 6.45 -1.97
C GLU A 65 -5.66 7.40 -2.50
N ARG A 66 -4.65 7.77 -1.69
CA ARG A 66 -3.55 8.63 -2.13
C ARG A 66 -2.70 8.05 -3.26
N PHE A 67 -2.38 6.76 -3.20
CA PHE A 67 -1.63 6.08 -4.27
C PHE A 67 -2.53 5.72 -5.46
N GLY A 68 -3.78 5.33 -5.20
CA GLY A 68 -4.76 4.96 -6.23
C GLY A 68 -5.26 6.14 -7.08
N VAL A 69 -5.29 7.36 -6.53
CA VAL A 69 -5.64 8.59 -7.28
C VAL A 69 -4.57 8.97 -8.31
N SER A 70 -3.31 8.55 -8.12
CA SER A 70 -2.24 8.79 -9.10
C SER A 70 -2.24 7.83 -10.29
N ASN A 71 -3.13 6.82 -10.34
CA ASN A 71 -3.24 5.89 -11.45
C ASN A 71 -4.54 6.17 -12.25
N PRO A 72 -4.48 6.79 -13.44
CA PRO A 72 -5.64 7.06 -14.27
C PRO A 72 -6.10 5.80 -15.02
N ARG A 73 -6.32 4.69 -14.31
CA ARG A 73 -6.94 3.48 -14.84
C ARG A 73 -8.16 3.06 -14.01
N ARG A 74 -8.97 4.04 -13.61
CA ARG A 74 -10.41 3.82 -13.40
C ARG A 74 -11.06 3.56 -14.77
N ARG A 75 -10.83 2.38 -15.36
CA ARG A 75 -11.72 1.90 -16.43
C ARG A 75 -12.62 0.87 -15.78
N ALA A 76 -13.81 1.35 -15.41
CA ALA A 76 -14.97 0.51 -15.20
C ALA A 76 -15.19 -0.32 -16.48
N THR A 77 -15.49 -1.60 -16.30
CA THR A 77 -16.14 -2.42 -17.32
C THR A 77 -17.45 -2.87 -16.68
N PRO A 78 -18.59 -2.75 -17.40
CA PRO A 78 -19.94 -2.74 -16.83
C PRO A 78 -20.33 -4.02 -16.11
#